data_AF-A0A6V7I7K7-F1
#
_entry.id   AF-A0A6V7I7K7-F1
#
_cell.length_a   1.000
_cell.length_b   1.000
_cell.length_c   1.000
_cell.angle_alpha   90.00
_cell.angle_beta   90.00
_cell.angle_gamma   90.00
#
_symmetry.space_group_name_H-M   'P 1'
#
loop_
_entity.id
_entity.type
_entity.pdbx_description
1 polymer ?
#
loop_
_entity_poly.entity_id
_entity_poly.type
_entity_poly.pdbx_seq_one_letter_code
_entity_poly.pdbx_strand_id
1 'polypeptide(L)' 'LRIGISHGEVTAGVVGAQKPLYDIWGDAVNMASRMDTTGVPGKIQ' A
#
# COMPACT_ATOMS: atom_id res chain seq x y z
N LEU A 1 -3.37 -14.26 -8.66
CA LEU A 1 -2.78 -12.95 -8.31
C LEU A 1 -3.84 -11.88 -8.48
N ARG A 2 -4.05 -11.03 -7.47
CA ARG A 2 -4.86 -9.80 -7.54
C ARG A 2 -3.87 -8.63 -7.41
N ILE A 3 -4.17 -7.49 -8.01
CA ILE A 3 -3.32 -6.30 -7.92
C ILE A 3 -4.23 -5.08 -7.79
N GLY A 4 -4.04 -4.29 -6.73
CA GLY A 4 -4.63 -2.96 -6.56
C GLY A 4 -3.60 -1.85 -6.78
N ILE A 5 -3.95 -0.81 -7.51
CA ILE A 5 -3.08 0.33 -7.84
C ILE A 5 -3.78 1.64 -7.49
N SER A 6 -3.13 2.47 -6.69
CA SER A 6 -3.61 3.82 -6.38
C SER A 6 -2.44 4.81 -6.37
N HIS A 7 -2.71 6.08 -6.67
CA HIS A 7 -1.73 7.16 -6.63
C HIS A 7 -2.22 8.30 -5.73
N GLY A 8 -1.27 9.05 -5.18
CA GLY A 8 -1.55 10.19 -4.30
C GLY A 8 -0.37 10.50 -3.42
N GLU A 9 -0.54 11.48 -2.53
CA GLU A 9 0.45 11.81 -1.52
C GLU A 9 0.64 10.66 -0.53
N VAL A 10 1.89 10.42 -0.15
CA VAL A 10 2.27 9.39 0.83
C VAL A 10 3.32 9.94 1.77
N THR A 11 3.29 9.45 3.01
CA THR A 11 4.33 9.71 4.01
C THR A 11 5.22 8.49 4.08
N ALA A 12 6.53 8.69 3.90
CA ALA A 12 7.53 7.64 4.04
C ALA A 12 8.37 7.86 5.30
N GLY A 13 8.84 6.78 5.91
CA GLY A 13 9.71 6.88 7.08
C GLY A 13 10.35 5.56 7.49
N VAL A 14 11.24 5.65 8.47
CA VAL A 14 11.86 4.49 9.12
C VAL A 14 11.35 4.41 10.56
N VAL A 15 10.84 3.25 10.94
CA VAL A 15 10.29 2.99 12.28
C VAL A 15 11.10 1.91 12.97
N GLY A 16 11.30 2.06 14.29
CA GLY A 16 12.00 1.11 15.13
C GLY A 16 13.46 1.48 15.40
N ALA A 17 13.82 1.60 16.69
CA ALA A 17 15.15 2.03 17.10
C ALA A 17 16.21 0.90 17.03
N GLN A 18 15.84 -0.32 17.40
CA GLN A 18 16.76 -1.47 17.39
C GLN A 18 16.69 -2.28 16.09
N LYS A 19 15.54 -2.25 15.42
CA LYS A 19 15.30 -2.92 14.13
C LYS A 19 14.58 -1.92 13.21
N PRO A 20 15.33 -1.03 12.56
CA PRO A 20 14.75 -0.04 11.68
C PRO A 20 14.08 -0.73 10.48
N LEU A 21 12.84 -0.33 10.21
CA LEU A 21 12.05 -0.79 9.07
C LEU A 21 11.55 0.44 8.31
N TYR A 22 11.85 0.47 7.02
CA TYR A 22 11.32 1.49 6.13
C TYR A 22 9.92 1.10 5.68
N ASP A 23 8.99 2.04 5.72
CA ASP A 23 7.60 1.82 5.30
C ASP A 23 6.93 3.12 4.82
N ILE A 24 5.77 2.98 4.18
CA ILE A 24 4.96 4.08 3.65
C ILE A 24 3.54 4.02 4.19
N TRP A 25 2.97 5.18 4.50
CA TRP A 25 1.59 5.32 4.97
C TRP A 25 0.87 6.43 4.22
N GLY A 26 -0.45 6.39 4.24
CA GLY A 26 -1.31 7.43 3.67
C GLY A 26 -2.53 6.84 2.98
N ASP A 27 -3.44 7.73 2.57
CA ASP A 27 -4.71 7.33 1.96
C ASP A 27 -4.52 6.62 0.62
N ALA A 28 -3.50 6.98 -0.15
CA ALA A 28 -3.17 6.29 -1.40
C ALA A 28 -2.82 4.80 -1.16
N VAL A 29 -2.07 4.49 -0.11
CA VAL A 29 -1.71 3.12 0.28
C VAL A 29 -2.94 2.35 0.77
N ASN A 30 -3.77 3.00 1.58
CA ASN A 30 -5.03 2.42 2.06
C ASN A 30 -6.00 2.11 0.90
N MET A 31 -6.07 2.99 -0.10
CA MET A 31 -6.91 2.78 -1.28
C MET A 31 -6.38 1.63 -2.13
N ALA A 32 -5.07 1.56 -2.39
CA ALA A 32 -4.45 0.44 -3.09
C ALA A 32 -4.73 -0.90 -2.38
N SER A 33 -4.63 -0.92 -1.04
CA SER A 33 -4.97 -2.10 -0.22
C SER A 33 -6.43 -2.52 -0.37
N ARG A 34 -7.37 -1.57 -0.40
CA ARG A 34 -8.80 -1.86 -0.65
C ARG A 34 -9.02 -2.42 -2.05
N MET A 35 -8.41 -1.82 -3.07
CA MET A 35 -8.50 -2.28 -4.46
C MET A 35 -7.97 -3.71 -4.63
N ASP A 36 -6.86 -4.07 -3.97
CA ASP A 36 -6.37 -5.45 -3.98
C ASP A 36 -7.33 -6.41 -3.27
N THR A 37 -7.87 -6.00 -2.12
CA THR A 37 -8.77 -6.82 -1.30
C THR A 37 -10.10 -7.10 -1.99
N THR A 38 -10.68 -6.09 -2.65
CA THR A 38 -11.95 -6.19 -3.37
C THR A 38 -11.79 -6.60 -4.84
N GLY A 39 -10.55 -6.71 -5.33
CA GLY A 39 -10.23 -6.98 -6.72
C GLY A 39 -10.51 -8.42 -7.17
N VAL A 40 -10.76 -8.58 -8.47
CA VAL A 40 -11.00 -9.88 -9.10
C VAL A 40 -9.66 -10.57 -9.37
N PRO A 41 -9.51 -11.87 -9.05
CA PRO A 41 -8.31 -12.62 -9.39
C PRO A 41 -7.97 -12.57 -10.88
N GLY A 42 -6.68 -12.35 -11.18
CA GLY A 42 -6.15 -12.26 -12.54
C GLY A 42 -6.31 -10.90 -13.19
N LYS A 43 -6.81 -9.89 -12.47
CA LYS A 43 -6.98 -8.52 -12.96
C LYS A 43 -6.20 -7.51 -12.10
N ILE A 44 -5.91 -6.38 -12.72
CA ILE A 44 -5.37 -5.18 -12.07
C ILE A 44 -6.54 -4.22 -11.89
N GLN A 45 -6.68 -3.67 -10.69
CA GLN A 45 -7.70 -2.70 -10.34
C GLN A 45 -7.05 -1.39 -9.86
#